data_AF-W7MA69-F1
#
_entry.id   AF-W7MA69-F1
#
_cell.length_a   1.000
_cell.length_b   1.000
_cell.length_c   1.000
_cell.angle_alpha   90.00
_cell.angle_beta   90.00
_cell.angle_gamma   90.00
#
_symmetry.space_group_name_H-M   'P 1'
#
loop_
_entity.id
_entity.type
_entity.pdbx_description
1 polymer ?
#
loop_
_entity_poly.entity_id
_entity_poly.type
_entity_poly.pdbx_seq_one_letter_code
_entity_poly.pdbx_strand_id
1 'polypeptide(L)'
;MTQSCLDSGDELQLCDVIDGTDLPEEWGEENLELDGTNDVEWAIEANKRGRASPNEKFVDCCTYPINRKSRRAMWQSYARTKKDRLDWTKQAMCLSHNTPDSWTVLSDDY
;
A
#
# COMPACT_ATOMS: atom_id res chain seq x y z
N MET A 1 -4.91 -2.78 11.51
CA MET A 1 -3.85 -2.44 10.52
C MET A 1 -4.34 -1.34 9.60
N THR A 2 -5.47 -1.51 8.90
CA THR A 2 -6.06 -0.52 7.97
C THR A 2 -6.19 0.90 8.55
N GLN A 3 -6.70 1.06 9.77
CA GLN A 3 -6.81 2.38 10.40
C GLN A 3 -5.46 3.08 10.55
N SER A 4 -4.43 2.36 10.97
CA SER A 4 -3.09 2.92 11.11
C SER A 4 -2.50 3.38 9.78
N CYS A 5 -2.80 2.68 8.68
CA CYS A 5 -2.35 3.10 7.33
C CYS A 5 -3.09 4.37 6.87
N LEU A 6 -4.38 4.50 7.20
CA LEU A 6 -5.13 5.72 6.93
C LEU A 6 -4.61 6.89 7.77
N ASP A 7 -4.31 6.67 9.05
CA ASP A 7 -3.82 7.71 9.95
C ASP A 7 -2.40 8.15 9.60
N SER A 8 -1.53 7.22 9.16
CA SER A 8 -0.18 7.56 8.69
C SER A 8 -0.16 8.11 7.26
N GLY A 9 -1.25 7.97 6.50
CA GLY A 9 -1.29 8.27 5.07
C GLY A 9 -0.44 7.34 4.21
N ASP A 10 -0.11 6.14 4.71
CA ASP A 10 0.69 5.14 4.01
C ASP A 10 -0.17 4.41 2.97
N GLU A 11 -0.16 4.95 1.75
CA GLU A 11 -0.95 4.44 0.64
C GLU A 11 -0.45 3.08 0.13
N LEU A 12 0.84 2.79 0.26
CA LEU A 12 1.41 1.51 -0.18
C LEU A 12 0.93 0.40 0.75
N GLN A 13 1.11 0.60 2.06
CA GLN A 13 0.64 -0.38 3.05
C GLN A 13 -0.88 -0.52 3.01
N LEU A 14 -1.62 0.57 2.74
CA LEU A 14 -3.06 0.52 2.57
C LEU A 14 -3.47 -0.33 1.36
N CYS A 15 -2.78 -0.21 0.21
CA CYS A 15 -3.00 -1.07 -0.95
C CYS A 15 -2.74 -2.54 -0.61
N ASP A 16 -1.61 -2.84 0.04
CA ASP A 16 -1.23 -4.22 0.40
C ASP A 16 -2.27 -4.88 1.31
N VAL A 17 -2.79 -4.13 2.31
CA VAL A 17 -3.85 -4.62 3.19
C VAL A 17 -5.13 -4.88 2.40
N ILE A 18 -5.55 -3.95 1.54
CA ILE A 18 -6.79 -4.07 0.77
C ILE A 18 -6.69 -5.20 -0.27
N ASP A 19 -5.53 -5.41 -0.88
CA ASP A 19 -5.29 -6.50 -1.83
C ASP A 19 -5.22 -7.86 -1.17
N GLY A 20 -4.54 -7.95 -0.02
CA GLY A 20 -4.39 -9.17 0.74
C GLY A 20 -5.65 -9.59 1.51
N THR A 21 -6.66 -8.73 1.59
CA THR A 21 -7.91 -9.00 2.31
C THR A 21 -9.11 -8.91 1.38
N ASP A 22 -10.13 -9.77 1.55
CA ASP A 22 -11.35 -9.69 0.73
C ASP A 22 -12.43 -8.77 1.33
N LEU A 23 -12.01 -7.56 1.72
CA LEU A 23 -12.92 -6.58 2.32
C LEU A 23 -13.63 -5.76 1.24
N PRO A 24 -14.98 -5.64 1.29
CA PRO A 24 -15.73 -4.77 0.39
C PRO A 24 -15.57 -3.30 0.81
N GLU A 25 -15.89 -2.35 -0.09
CA GLU A 25 -15.77 -0.91 0.17
C GLU A 25 -16.62 -0.48 1.38
N GLU A 26 -17.82 -1.05 1.53
CA GLU A 26 -18.77 -0.76 2.61
C GLU A 26 -18.24 -1.19 3.98
N TRP A 27 -17.35 -2.20 4.04
CA TRP A 27 -16.79 -2.65 5.31
C TRP A 27 -16.05 -1.51 6.02
N GLY A 28 -15.32 -0.67 5.27
CA GLY A 28 -14.61 0.44 5.88
C GLY A 28 -15.53 1.53 6.41
N GLU A 29 -16.70 1.71 5.81
CA GLU A 29 -17.72 2.66 6.27
C GLU A 29 -18.29 2.27 7.64
N GLU A 30 -18.36 0.97 7.92
CA GLU A 30 -18.89 0.45 9.18
C GLU A 30 -17.82 0.26 10.27
N ASN A 31 -16.56 0.05 9.88
CA ASN A 31 -15.51 -0.45 10.79
C ASN A 31 -14.31 0.49 10.95
N LEU A 32 -14.20 1.55 10.13
CA LEU A 32 -13.08 2.49 10.19
C LEU A 32 -13.55 3.87 10.61
N GLU A 33 -12.66 4.59 11.28
CA GLU A 33 -12.83 5.98 11.60
C GLU A 33 -12.38 6.81 10.39
N LEU A 34 -13.34 7.13 9.52
CA LEU A 34 -13.12 7.76 8.22
C LEU A 34 -13.29 9.27 8.22
N ASP A 35 -13.83 9.86 9.30
CA ASP A 35 -14.06 11.30 9.35
C ASP A 35 -12.74 12.05 9.53
N GLY A 36 -12.65 13.27 9.01
CA GLY A 36 -11.40 14.04 9.06
C GLY A 36 -10.27 13.49 8.16
N THR A 37 -9.03 13.65 8.62
CA THR A 37 -7.82 13.47 7.80
C THR A 37 -6.78 12.61 8.51
N ASN A 38 -5.79 12.14 7.76
CA ASN A 38 -4.59 11.52 8.34
C ASN A 38 -3.89 12.46 9.34
N ASP A 39 -3.12 11.88 10.25
CA ASP A 39 -2.41 12.55 11.35
C ASP A 39 -1.08 13.14 10.85
N VAL A 40 -1.19 14.31 10.23
CA VAL A 40 -0.05 15.05 9.67
C VAL A 40 0.89 15.53 10.78
N GLU A 41 0.33 15.93 11.92
CA GLU A 41 1.08 16.40 13.08
C GLU A 41 1.98 15.29 13.63
N TRP A 42 1.45 14.07 13.78
CA TRP A 42 2.24 12.89 14.12
C TRP A 42 3.31 12.59 13.07
N ALA A 43 2.98 12.65 11.78
CA ALA A 43 3.93 12.40 10.70
C ALA A 43 5.11 13.38 10.74
N ILE A 44 4.85 14.67 11.01
CA ILE A 44 5.88 15.70 11.17
C ILE A 44 6.81 15.36 12.35
N GLU A 45 6.25 15.02 13.50
CA GLU A 45 7.04 14.70 14.70
C GLU A 45 7.83 13.40 14.56
N ALA A 46 7.22 12.35 13.99
CA ALA A 46 7.88 11.10 13.68
C ALA A 46 9.07 11.31 12.73
N ASN A 47 8.88 12.09 11.67
CA ASN A 47 9.94 12.44 10.73
C ASN A 47 11.06 13.26 11.37
N LYS A 48 10.73 14.21 12.26
CA LYS A 48 11.75 14.97 13.02
C LYS A 48 12.59 14.04 13.90
N ARG A 49 11.95 13.13 14.63
CA ARG A 49 12.63 12.15 15.48
C ARG A 49 13.52 11.21 14.66
N GLY A 50 13.06 10.79 13.49
CA GLY A 50 13.85 9.97 12.56
C GLY A 50 15.13 10.68 12.12
N ARG A 51 15.03 11.94 11.70
CA ARG A 51 16.18 12.77 11.28
C ARG A 51 17.17 13.08 12.41
N ALA A 52 16.72 13.10 13.66
CA ALA A 52 17.59 13.33 14.81
C ALA A 52 18.39 12.08 15.24
N SER A 53 18.16 10.92 14.61
CA SER A 53 18.80 9.66 15.00
C SER A 53 20.23 9.56 14.43
N PRO A 54 21.25 9.25 15.27
CA PRO A 54 22.67 9.28 14.88
C PRO A 54 23.11 8.16 13.91
N ASN A 55 22.24 7.21 13.56
CA ASN A 55 22.52 6.13 12.60
C ASN A 55 21.79 6.38 11.27
N GLU A 56 22.32 7.33 10.50
CA GLU A 56 21.73 7.99 9.32
C GLU A 56 21.57 7.15 8.04
N LYS A 57 21.80 5.82 8.05
CA LYS A 57 21.84 5.06 6.79
C LYS A 57 20.50 4.96 6.06
N PHE A 58 19.38 5.26 6.73
CA PHE A 58 18.02 5.03 6.22
C PHE A 58 17.04 6.19 6.52
N VAL A 59 17.54 7.37 6.90
CA VAL A 59 16.69 8.51 7.29
C VAL A 59 15.80 8.98 6.12
N ASP A 60 16.31 8.92 4.89
CA ASP A 60 15.55 9.37 3.70
C ASP A 60 14.60 8.31 3.14
N CYS A 61 14.78 7.02 3.44
CA CYS A 61 13.93 5.97 2.88
C CYS A 61 12.69 5.62 3.74
N CYS A 62 12.57 6.19 4.94
CA CYS A 62 11.49 5.89 5.88
C CYS A 62 10.84 7.18 6.41
N THR A 63 10.38 8.05 5.51
CA THR A 63 9.63 9.25 5.87
C THR A 63 8.13 9.03 5.69
N TYR A 64 7.35 9.45 6.68
CA TYR A 64 5.90 9.46 6.60
C TYR A 64 5.41 10.64 5.76
N PRO A 65 4.37 10.47 4.94
CA PRO A 65 3.80 11.56 4.16
C PRO A 65 3.20 12.65 5.07
N ILE A 66 3.54 13.92 4.77
CA ILE A 66 3.05 15.09 5.52
C ILE A 66 1.93 15.84 4.80
N ASN A 67 1.45 15.32 3.68
CA ASN A 67 0.30 15.87 3.00
C ASN A 67 -0.99 15.42 3.67
N ARG A 68 -1.88 16.38 3.93
CA ARG A 68 -3.19 16.14 4.51
C ARG A 68 -4.11 15.51 3.47
N LYS A 69 -4.66 14.34 3.78
CA LYS A 69 -5.58 13.56 2.95
C LYS A 69 -6.80 13.15 3.77
N SER A 70 -7.97 13.18 3.14
CA SER A 70 -9.18 12.63 3.75
C SER A 70 -9.05 11.11 3.87
N ARG A 71 -9.28 10.58 5.08
CA ARG A 71 -9.24 9.13 5.32
C ARG A 71 -10.30 8.41 4.49
N ARG A 72 -11.53 8.94 4.50
CA ARG A 72 -12.63 8.48 3.65
C ARG A 72 -12.25 8.44 2.18
N ALA A 73 -11.68 9.52 1.64
CA ALA A 73 -11.32 9.57 0.22
C ALA A 73 -10.23 8.55 -0.15
N MET A 74 -9.22 8.37 0.73
CA MET A 74 -8.20 7.33 0.54
C MET A 74 -8.83 5.94 0.54
N TRP A 75 -9.59 5.60 1.58
CA TRP A 75 -10.26 4.30 1.68
C TRP A 75 -11.08 3.98 0.42
N GLN A 76 -12.00 4.88 0.05
CA GLN A 76 -12.88 4.67 -1.10
C GLN A 76 -12.10 4.54 -2.41
N SER A 77 -11.04 5.34 -2.61
CA SER A 77 -10.21 5.28 -3.82
C SER A 77 -9.52 3.92 -3.96
N TYR A 78 -8.91 3.41 -2.89
CA TYR A 78 -8.13 2.17 -2.93
C TYR A 78 -8.99 0.91 -2.89
N ALA A 79 -10.09 0.93 -2.14
CA ALA A 79 -11.05 -0.17 -2.10
C ALA A 79 -11.74 -0.35 -3.46
N ARG A 80 -12.18 0.75 -4.09
CA ARG A 80 -12.85 0.71 -5.39
C ARG A 80 -11.96 0.22 -6.53
N THR A 81 -10.70 0.62 -6.52
CA THR A 81 -9.72 0.28 -7.57
C THR A 81 -9.01 -1.06 -7.33
N LYS A 82 -9.30 -1.77 -6.24
CA LYS A 82 -8.71 -3.08 -5.90
C LYS A 82 -8.76 -4.06 -7.07
N LYS A 83 -9.91 -4.20 -7.72
CA LYS A 83 -10.08 -5.13 -8.85
C LYS A 83 -9.13 -4.82 -10.01
N ASP A 84 -8.91 -3.54 -10.30
CA ASP A 84 -8.01 -3.13 -11.37
C ASP A 84 -6.54 -3.35 -10.98
N ARG A 85 -6.19 -3.15 -9.70
CA ARG A 85 -4.84 -3.36 -9.18
C ARG A 85 -4.43 -4.84 -9.18
N LEU A 86 -5.38 -5.73 -8.90
CA LEU A 86 -5.18 -7.19 -8.91
C LEU A 86 -5.28 -7.82 -10.31
N ASP A 87 -5.73 -7.07 -11.32
CA ASP A 87 -5.87 -7.56 -12.68
C ASP A 87 -4.49 -7.60 -13.38
N TRP A 88 -3.87 -8.79 -13.41
CA TRP A 88 -2.58 -9.01 -14.05
C TRP A 88 -2.59 -8.70 -15.56
N THR A 89 -3.75 -8.72 -16.22
CA THR A 89 -3.88 -8.37 -17.64
C THR A 89 -3.81 -6.86 -17.89
N LYS A 90 -4.04 -6.05 -16.86
CA LYS A 90 -3.94 -4.58 -16.90
C LYS A 90 -2.59 -4.06 -16.40
N GLN A 91 -1.71 -4.91 -15.86
CA GLN A 91 -0.36 -4.53 -15.48
C GLN A 91 0.52 -4.37 -16.73
N ALA A 92 0.53 -3.16 -17.28
CA ALA A 92 1.19 -2.84 -18.55
C ALA A 92 2.73 -2.92 -18.57
N MET A 93 3.45 -3.38 -17.52
CA MET A 93 4.91 -3.17 -17.46
C MET A 93 5.83 -4.30 -17.01
N CYS A 94 5.40 -5.53 -16.66
CA CYS A 94 6.36 -6.52 -16.12
C CYS A 94 6.48 -7.87 -16.83
N LEU A 95 5.65 -8.19 -17.83
CA LEU A 95 5.74 -9.47 -18.54
C LEU A 95 6.25 -9.29 -19.98
N SER A 96 7.43 -8.70 -20.13
CA SER A 96 8.22 -8.86 -21.36
C SER A 96 9.50 -9.65 -21.08
N HIS A 97 9.33 -10.89 -20.62
CA HIS A 97 10.36 -11.91 -20.78
C HIS A 97 9.75 -13.06 -21.59
N ASN A 98 9.84 -12.92 -22.92
CA ASN A 98 9.70 -14.02 -23.88
C ASN A 98 10.93 -14.96 -23.78
N THR A 99 11.23 -15.46 -22.59
CA THR A 99 12.16 -16.57 -22.40
C THR A 99 11.35 -17.80 -22.04
N PRO A 100 11.53 -18.94 -22.73
CA PRO A 100 10.83 -20.17 -22.39
C PRO A 100 11.12 -20.52 -20.92
N ASP A 101 10.06 -20.68 -20.13
CA ASP A 101 10.18 -21.09 -18.74
C ASP A 101 10.88 -22.45 -18.66
N SER A 102 12.06 -22.49 -18.05
CA SER A 102 12.84 -23.74 -17.83
C SER A 102 12.14 -24.72 -16.89
N TRP A 103 10.96 -24.38 -16.36
CA TRP A 103 10.17 -25.20 -15.45
C TRP A 103 9.08 -26.04 -16.13
N THR A 104 8.93 -25.99 -17.46
CA THR A 104 7.96 -26.81 -18.21
C THR A 104 8.58 -28.05 -18.88
N VAL A 105 9.87 -28.31 -18.71
CA VAL A 105 10.47 -29.58 -19.17
C VAL A 105 10.18 -30.65 -18.13
N LEU A 106 9.00 -31.27 -18.24
CA LEU A 106 8.78 -32.61 -17.69
C LEU A 106 9.75 -33.54 -18.42
N SER A 107 10.81 -33.95 -17.73
CA SER A 107 11.70 -35.01 -18.19
C SER A 107 10.93 -36.33 -18.13
N ASP A 108 10.23 -36.66 -19.21
CA ASP A 108 9.82 -38.03 -19.51
C ASP A 108 11.02 -38.74 -20.15
N ASP A 109 11.81 -39.45 -19.34
CA ASP A 109 12.73 -40.48 -19.82
C ASP A 109 12.37 -41.82 -19.15
N TYR A 110 11.92 -42.77 -19.98
CA TYR A 110 11.58 -44.17 -19.65
C TYR A 110 12.75 -45.09 -20.03
#